data_AF-A0A7X8WRR4-F1
#
_entry.id   AF-A0A7X8WRR4-F1
#
_cell.length_a   1.000
_cell.length_b   1.000
_cell.length_c   1.000
_cell.angle_alpha   90.00
_cell.angle_beta   90.00
_cell.angle_gamma   90.00
#
_symmetry.space_group_name_H-M   'P 1'
#
loop_
_entity.id
_entity.type
_entity.pdbx_description
1 polymer ?
#
loop_
_entity_poly.entity_id
_entity_poly.type
_entity_poly.pdbx_seq_one_letter_code
_entity_poly.pdbx_strand_id
1 'polypeptide(L)'
;MQVRKLPSIPIALLPIAVLIVMALVSISIWDIGMLIPLITAVAVAAIIGKALGYTWQELEDSLAQGVSRALPAVFILFLIGTIIGTWIEGGLIPTIIYYGLQAISPKIFLALACLVPAVVSLVLG
;
A
#
# COMPACT_ATOMS: atom_id res chain seq x y z
N MET A 1 -8.08 -13.67 32.78
CA MET A 1 -7.88 -13.33 31.35
C MET A 1 -9.26 -13.22 30.71
N GLN A 2 -9.80 -12.00 30.56
CA GLN A 2 -11.10 -11.82 29.90
C GLN A 2 -10.95 -12.19 28.42
N VAL A 3 -11.73 -13.16 27.95
CA VAL A 3 -11.80 -13.53 26.54
C VAL A 3 -12.36 -12.33 25.78
N ARG A 4 -11.48 -11.56 25.15
CA ARG A 4 -11.88 -10.35 24.43
C ARG A 4 -12.61 -10.74 23.16
N LYS A 5 -13.79 -10.15 22.98
CA LYS A 5 -14.60 -10.41 21.79
C LYS A 5 -13.88 -9.87 20.57
N LEU A 6 -13.57 -10.75 19.63
CA LEU A 6 -13.25 -10.36 18.27
C LEU A 6 -14.43 -9.54 17.72
N PRO A 7 -14.19 -8.43 17.01
CA PRO A 7 -15.26 -7.68 16.39
C PRO A 7 -16.03 -8.62 15.47
N SER A 8 -17.37 -8.55 15.52
CA SER A 8 -18.18 -9.21 14.51
C SER A 8 -17.87 -8.60 13.14
N ILE A 9 -17.95 -9.38 12.07
CA ILE A 9 -17.62 -8.94 10.71
C ILE A 9 -18.28 -7.59 10.34
N PRO A 10 -19.55 -7.31 10.69
CA PRO A 10 -20.17 -6.01 10.38
C PRO A 10 -19.46 -4.83 11.07
N ILE A 11 -19.00 -5.01 12.30
CA ILE A 11 -18.32 -3.98 13.09
C ILE A 11 -16.89 -3.78 12.56
N ALA A 12 -16.23 -4.85 12.13
CA ALA A 12 -14.88 -4.78 11.54
C ALA A 12 -14.86 -4.08 10.17
N LEU A 13 -15.95 -4.17 9.40
CA LEU A 13 -16.08 -3.50 8.09
C LEU A 13 -16.33 -1.99 8.21
N LEU A 14 -16.81 -1.52 9.36
CA LEU A 14 -17.24 -0.13 9.52
C LEU A 14 -16.12 0.90 9.31
N PRO A 15 -14.91 0.77 9.90
CA PRO A 15 -13.80 1.68 9.61
C PRO A 15 -13.39 1.71 8.13
N ILE A 16 -13.49 0.56 7.44
CA ILE A 16 -13.17 0.44 6.01
C ILE A 16 -14.23 1.15 5.17
N ALA A 17 -15.51 0.96 5.50
CA ALA A 17 -16.61 1.64 4.82
C ALA A 17 -16.51 3.17 5.01
N VAL A 18 -16.21 3.63 6.23
CA VAL A 18 -15.98 5.05 6.51
C VAL A 18 -14.80 5.59 5.72
N LEU A 19 -13.68 4.86 5.65
CA LEU A 19 -12.52 5.25 4.86
C LEU A 19 -12.90 5.47 3.38
N ILE A 20 -13.62 4.52 2.79
CA ILE A 20 -14.03 4.58 1.38
C ILE A 20 -14.96 5.77 1.13
N VAL A 21 -15.99 5.94 1.96
CA VAL A 21 -16.95 7.05 1.82
C VAL A 21 -16.25 8.39 1.98
N MET A 22 -15.40 8.54 3.00
CA MET A 22 -14.67 9.77 3.24
C MET A 22 -13.64 10.05 2.14
N ALA A 23 -12.99 9.02 1.59
CA ALA A 23 -12.07 9.18 0.47
C ALA A 23 -12.79 9.71 -0.79
N LEU A 24 -13.97 9.16 -1.09
CA LEU A 24 -14.79 9.64 -2.20
C LEU A 24 -15.23 11.09 -2.00
N VAL A 25 -15.70 11.45 -0.80
CA VAL A 25 -16.08 12.83 -0.46
C VAL A 25 -14.88 13.78 -0.55
N SER A 26 -13.73 13.36 -0.02
CA SER A 26 -12.50 14.16 0.01
C SER A 26 -12.01 14.51 -1.40
N ILE A 27 -12.06 13.54 -2.31
CA ILE A 27 -11.63 13.74 -3.70
C ILE A 27 -12.69 14.47 -4.53
N SER A 28 -13.98 14.13 -4.38
CA SER A 28 -15.03 14.66 -5.26
C SER A 28 -15.61 16.00 -4.84
N ILE A 29 -15.59 16.34 -3.55
CA ILE A 29 -16.26 17.55 -3.02
C ILE A 29 -15.24 18.54 -2.47
N TRP A 30 -14.29 18.05 -1.68
CA TRP A 30 -13.37 18.93 -0.96
C TRP A 30 -12.06 19.19 -1.72
N ASP A 31 -11.71 18.33 -2.69
CA ASP A 31 -10.42 18.33 -3.39
C ASP A 31 -9.22 18.32 -2.42
N ILE A 32 -9.38 17.58 -1.31
CA ILE A 32 -8.37 17.41 -0.26
C ILE A 32 -7.79 16.00 -0.37
N GLY A 33 -6.50 15.86 -0.04
CA GLY A 33 -5.79 14.57 -0.03
C GLY A 33 -6.30 13.55 1.02
N MET A 34 -5.71 12.36 0.99
CA MET A 34 -6.14 11.17 1.74
C MET A 34 -5.99 11.26 3.28
N LEU A 35 -5.35 12.30 3.80
CA LEU A 35 -5.09 12.44 5.23
C LEU A 35 -6.39 12.49 6.07
N ILE A 36 -7.39 13.24 5.61
CA ILE A 36 -8.67 13.38 6.32
C ILE A 36 -9.46 12.06 6.33
N PRO A 37 -9.64 11.35 5.20
CA PRO A 37 -10.22 10.00 5.19
C PRO A 37 -9.52 9.01 6.12
N LEU A 38 -8.18 9.02 6.16
CA LEU A 38 -7.41 8.10 7.00
C LEU A 38 -7.59 8.38 8.49
N ILE A 39 -7.46 9.65 8.90
CA ILE A 39 -7.61 10.04 10.31
C ILE A 39 -9.02 9.69 10.81
N THR A 40 -10.04 9.94 10.00
CA THR A 40 -11.43 9.64 10.39
C THR A 40 -11.69 8.14 10.51
N ALA A 41 -11.16 7.32 9.60
CA ALA A 41 -11.23 5.86 9.70
C ALA A 41 -10.51 5.32 10.94
N VAL A 42 -9.32 5.84 11.26
CA VAL A 42 -8.56 5.48 12.47
C VAL A 42 -9.32 5.89 13.74
N ALA A 43 -9.92 7.08 13.77
CA ALA A 43 -10.73 7.54 14.89
C ALA A 43 -11.94 6.62 15.13
N VAL A 44 -12.63 6.22 14.06
CA VAL A 44 -13.74 5.27 14.14
C VAL A 44 -13.29 3.89 14.63
N ALA A 45 -12.16 3.37 14.12
CA ALA A 45 -11.58 2.13 14.58
C ALA A 45 -11.20 2.18 16.08
N ALA A 46 -10.65 3.31 16.52
CA ALA A 46 -10.32 3.54 17.92
C ALA A 46 -11.55 3.58 18.83
N ILE A 47 -12.63 4.26 18.41
CA ILE A 47 -13.91 4.31 19.15
C ILE A 47 -14.49 2.90 19.29
N ILE A 48 -14.50 2.12 18.20
CA ILE A 48 -14.95 0.72 18.22
C ILE A 48 -14.08 -0.12 19.16
N GLY A 49 -12.75 0.02 19.09
CA GLY A 49 -11.82 -0.68 19.98
C GLY A 49 -12.10 -0.36 21.45
N LYS A 50 -12.31 0.91 21.79
CA LYS A 50 -12.69 1.31 23.15
C LYS A 50 -14.03 0.73 23.58
N ALA A 51 -15.03 0.72 22.71
CA ALA A 51 -16.35 0.14 22.98
C ALA A 51 -16.31 -1.39 23.18
N LEU A 52 -15.36 -2.08 22.55
CA LEU A 52 -15.11 -3.51 22.71
C LEU A 52 -14.27 -3.86 23.96
N GLY A 53 -13.83 -2.86 24.72
CA GLY A 53 -13.10 -3.04 25.98
C GLY A 53 -11.57 -3.10 25.85
N TYR A 54 -11.00 -2.67 24.71
CA TYR A 54 -9.56 -2.51 24.58
C TYR A 54 -9.05 -1.29 25.37
N THR A 55 -7.87 -1.43 25.97
CA THR A 55 -7.20 -0.31 26.66
C THR A 55 -6.58 0.64 25.63
N TRP A 56 -6.18 1.82 26.10
CA TRP A 56 -5.59 2.81 25.19
C TRP A 56 -4.19 2.41 24.75
N GLN A 57 -3.37 1.88 25.67
CA GLN A 57 -2.08 1.29 25.35
C GLN A 57 -2.17 0.20 24.28
N GLU A 58 -3.18 -0.67 24.34
CA GLU A 58 -3.28 -1.77 23.36
C GLU A 58 -3.65 -1.29 21.96
N LEU A 59 -4.46 -0.24 21.86
CA LEU A 59 -4.80 0.37 20.59
C LEU A 59 -3.58 1.11 19.99
N GLU A 60 -2.80 1.78 20.83
CA GLU A 60 -1.52 2.40 20.46
C GLU A 60 -0.50 1.35 19.99
N ASP A 61 -0.31 0.27 20.75
CA ASP A 61 0.58 -0.84 20.39
C ASP A 61 0.16 -1.49 19.07
N SER A 62 -1.14 -1.65 18.84
CA SER A 62 -1.69 -2.20 17.60
C SER A 62 -1.41 -1.28 16.39
N LEU A 63 -1.53 0.04 16.58
CA LEU A 63 -1.18 1.04 15.56
C LEU A 63 0.32 1.01 15.27
N ALA A 64 1.17 1.01 16.29
CA ALA A 64 2.63 0.95 16.15
C ALA A 64 3.07 -0.33 15.42
N GLN A 65 2.49 -1.49 15.75
CA GLN A 65 2.73 -2.74 15.03
C GLN A 65 2.25 -2.69 13.58
N GLY A 66 1.13 -2.00 13.31
CA GLY A 66 0.66 -1.75 11.95
C GLY A 66 1.69 -0.99 11.11
N VAL A 67 2.21 0.12 11.65
CA VAL A 67 3.25 0.93 10.99
C VAL A 67 4.54 0.12 10.82
N SER A 68 4.97 -0.59 11.86
CA SER A 68 6.21 -1.38 11.84
C SER A 68 6.18 -2.46 10.76
N ARG A 69 5.02 -3.08 10.51
CA ARG A 69 4.84 -4.05 9.40
C ARG A 69 4.93 -3.43 8.01
N ALA A 70 4.62 -2.14 7.86
CA ALA A 70 4.69 -1.44 6.58
C ALA A 70 6.11 -0.87 6.27
N LEU A 71 6.91 -0.60 7.31
CA LEU A 71 8.24 -0.01 7.15
C LEU A 71 9.18 -0.76 6.19
N PRO A 72 9.27 -2.11 6.20
CA PRO A 72 10.12 -2.82 5.25
C PRO A 72 9.77 -2.51 3.79
N ALA A 73 8.47 -2.46 3.45
CA ALA A 73 8.03 -2.11 2.09
C ALA A 73 8.37 -0.66 1.74
N VAL A 74 8.23 0.28 2.69
CA VAL A 74 8.62 1.68 2.50
C VAL A 74 10.11 1.81 2.20
N PHE A 75 10.96 1.11 2.94
CA PHE A 75 12.40 1.12 2.69
C PHE A 75 12.78 0.48 1.35
N ILE A 76 12.11 -0.62 0.96
CA ILE A 76 12.30 -1.22 -0.37
C ILE A 76 11.96 -0.22 -1.47
N LEU A 77 10.80 0.45 -1.38
CA LEU A 77 10.39 1.46 -2.36
C LEU A 77 11.36 2.65 -2.41
N PHE A 78 11.87 3.08 -1.25
CA PHE A 78 12.87 4.16 -1.17
C PHE A 78 14.16 3.77 -1.91
N LEU A 79 14.70 2.57 -1.64
CA LEU A 79 15.90 2.06 -2.29
C LEU A 79 15.71 1.90 -3.81
N ILE A 80 14.59 1.31 -4.23
CA ILE A 80 14.26 1.15 -5.66
C ILE A 80 14.18 2.52 -6.33
N GLY A 81 13.53 3.50 -5.70
CA GLY A 81 13.43 4.86 -6.22
C GLY A 81 14.80 5.51 -6.41
N THR A 82 15.70 5.39 -5.42
CA THR A 82 17.07 5.90 -5.54
C THR A 82 17.84 5.19 -6.66
N ILE A 83 17.79 3.86 -6.74
CA ILE A 83 18.51 3.09 -7.76
C ILE A 83 18.01 3.47 -9.16
N ILE A 84 16.70 3.46 -9.39
CA ILE A 84 16.10 3.83 -10.68
C ILE A 84 16.50 5.26 -11.05
N GLY A 85 16.42 6.21 -10.11
CA GLY A 85 16.84 7.60 -10.34
C GLY A 85 18.30 7.69 -10.79
N THR A 86 19.22 7.02 -10.07
CA THR A 86 20.64 7.02 -10.44
C THR A 86 20.92 6.38 -11.79
N TRP A 87 20.18 5.33 -12.17
CA TRP A 87 20.35 4.66 -13.46
C TRP A 87 19.76 5.45 -14.62
N ILE A 88 18.70 6.24 -14.39
CA ILE A 88 18.17 7.16 -15.40
C ILE A 88 19.19 8.26 -15.67
N GLU A 89 19.71 8.92 -14.62
CA GLU A 89 20.74 9.95 -14.75
C GLU A 89 22.05 9.40 -15.37
N GLY A 90 22.44 8.18 -15.00
CA GLY A 90 23.59 7.48 -15.58
C GLY A 90 23.37 6.95 -17.00
N GLY A 91 22.19 7.15 -17.59
CA GLY A 91 21.86 6.68 -18.94
C GLY A 91 21.73 5.15 -19.09
N LEU A 92 21.83 4.39 -18.00
CA LEU A 92 21.75 2.93 -17.97
C LEU A 92 20.36 2.44 -18.40
N ILE A 93 19.30 2.93 -17.75
CA ILE A 93 17.91 2.57 -18.10
C ILE A 93 17.58 2.99 -19.55
N PRO A 94 17.85 4.24 -19.99
CA PRO A 94 17.65 4.65 -21.38
C PRO A 94 18.38 3.75 -22.39
N THR A 95 19.63 3.37 -22.11
CA THR A 95 20.43 2.51 -22.99
C THR A 95 19.85 1.11 -23.11
N ILE A 96 19.43 0.50 -21.98
CA ILE A 96 18.77 -0.81 -21.96
C ILE A 96 17.47 -0.77 -22.78
N ILE A 97 16.66 0.29 -22.65
CA ILE A 97 15.43 0.45 -23.43
C ILE A 97 15.76 0.57 -24.93
N TYR A 98 16.73 1.41 -25.29
CA TYR A 98 17.10 1.65 -26.69
C TYR A 98 17.53 0.36 -27.41
N TYR A 99 18.42 -0.42 -26.80
CA TYR A 99 18.86 -1.68 -27.37
C TYR A 99 17.80 -2.79 -27.26
N GLY A 100 17.01 -2.81 -26.18
CA GLY A 100 15.91 -3.76 -26.01
C GLY A 100 14.84 -3.62 -27.08
N LEU A 101 14.45 -2.38 -27.43
CA LEU A 101 13.48 -2.12 -28.49
C LEU A 101 14.01 -2.45 -29.89
N GLN A 102 15.32 -2.37 -30.11
CA GLN A 102 15.91 -2.82 -31.38
C GLN A 102 15.96 -4.34 -31.51
N ALA A 103 16.17 -5.04 -30.39
CA ALA A 103 16.25 -6.50 -30.38
C ALA A 103 14.87 -7.19 -30.48
N ILE A 104 13.80 -6.50 -30.07
CA ILE A 104 12.45 -7.09 -29.96
C ILE A 104 11.55 -6.64 -31.12
N SER A 105 10.89 -7.60 -31.77
CA SER A 105 9.84 -7.25 -32.73
C SER A 105 8.55 -6.75 -32.03
N PRO A 106 7.88 -5.70 -32.53
CA PRO A 106 6.65 -5.20 -31.92
C PRO A 106 5.54 -6.24 -31.76
N LYS A 107 5.50 -7.27 -32.61
CA LYS A 107 4.47 -8.32 -32.59
C LYS A 107 4.51 -9.20 -31.35
N ILE A 108 5.69 -9.39 -30.75
CA ILE A 108 5.87 -10.24 -29.56
C ILE A 108 6.04 -9.44 -28.26
N PHE A 109 6.05 -8.11 -28.35
CA PHE A 109 6.33 -7.22 -27.22
C PHE A 109 5.39 -7.48 -26.04
N LEU A 110 4.07 -7.52 -26.28
CA LEU A 110 3.08 -7.75 -25.21
C LEU A 110 3.23 -9.14 -24.56
N ALA A 111 3.54 -10.17 -25.36
CA ALA A 111 3.78 -11.51 -24.84
C ALA A 111 5.00 -11.53 -23.90
N LEU A 112 6.11 -10.90 -24.31
CA LEU A 112 7.31 -10.78 -23.47
C LEU A 112 7.07 -9.90 -22.23
N ALA A 113 6.36 -8.79 -22.38
CA ALA A 113 6.03 -7.88 -21.28
C ALA A 113 5.15 -8.54 -20.21
N CYS A 114 4.40 -9.59 -20.56
CA CYS A 114 3.65 -10.41 -19.60
C CYS A 114 4.51 -11.56 -19.04
N LEU A 115 5.19 -12.31 -19.91
CA LEU A 115 5.93 -13.51 -19.54
C LEU A 115 7.16 -13.21 -18.67
N VAL A 116 7.91 -12.15 -18.98
CA VAL A 116 9.13 -11.83 -18.23
C VAL A 116 8.82 -11.47 -16.78
N PRO A 117 7.90 -10.53 -16.45
CA PRO A 117 7.53 -10.27 -15.06
C PRO A 117 6.92 -11.48 -14.37
N ALA A 118 6.14 -12.31 -15.08
CA ALA A 118 5.57 -13.53 -14.51
C ALA A 118 6.65 -14.53 -14.06
N VAL A 119 7.65 -14.79 -14.92
CA VAL A 119 8.78 -15.67 -14.58
C VAL A 119 9.61 -15.08 -13.45
N VAL A 120 9.91 -13.78 -13.50
CA VAL A 120 10.66 -13.09 -12.43
C VAL A 120 9.92 -13.16 -11.10
N SER A 121 8.58 -12.99 -11.10
CA SER A 121 7.76 -13.15 -9.90
C SER A 121 7.86 -14.56 -9.33
N LEU A 122 7.84 -15.62 -10.15
CA LEU A 122 7.98 -17.00 -9.68
C LEU A 122 9.35 -17.27 -9.03
N VAL A 123 10.40 -16.60 -9.51
CA VAL A 123 11.76 -16.74 -8.97
C VAL A 123 11.93 -15.97 -7.66
N LEU A 124 11.35 -14.77 -7.58
CA LEU A 124 11.45 -13.91 -6.39
C LEU A 124 10.49 -14.33 -5.26
N GLY A 125 9.41 -15.05 -5.59
CA GLY A 125 8.37 -15.48 -4.66
C GLY A 125 7.14 -14.57 -4.72
#